data_AF-A0AAV9VQG5-F1
#
_entry.id   AF-A0AAV9VQG5-F1
#
_cell.length_a   1.000
_cell.length_b   1.000
_cell.length_c   1.000
_cell.angle_alpha   90.00
_cell.angle_beta   90.00
_cell.angle_gamma   90.00
#
_symmetry.space_group_name_H-M   'P 1'
#
loop_
_entity.id
_entity.type
_entity.pdbx_description
1 polymer ?
#
loop_
_entity_poly.entity_id
_entity_poly.type
_entity_poly.pdbx_seq_one_letter_code
_entity_poly.pdbx_strand_id
1 'polypeptide(L)'
;MADTFRPLPSSVTVTMSDPSSTKRRRSTTSVFAGSNHPTKDHQTPVRSKVPPQEPDTALSREVQQDALELTGQTDDTEAQEQAELAEILSQGDWAESEVALFRRLRRRGREPLLPTPWRLDFTTFPEALYAPVGEQSFICALTPSASMEFRGSQALQRLVNVGGQVRDRTEINPSAPVEPLIFQEIKNFLTWAEKDGEISLFCILTINYNRSKNGNSKTTSEKTERKMKLMADELRAKRQRSPHPIVTSSNSIESTDTPTRRLNVVYGITVYNCVAALSSLSCDNPDADVKTHVVLDWTDVGLDIWNAIAVAIFIVSCRNDILDSDEGARLKLVPQADDDA
;
A
#
# COMPACT_ATOMS: atom_id res chain seq x y z
N MET A 1 65.99 -4.80 -21.99
CA MET A 1 66.07 -5.32 -23.37
C MET A 1 64.91 -4.71 -24.13
N ALA A 2 65.25 -3.95 -25.16
CA ALA A 2 64.33 -3.32 -26.10
C ALA A 2 63.66 -4.38 -26.99
N ASP A 3 62.37 -4.25 -27.27
CA ASP A 3 61.83 -3.88 -28.60
C ASP A 3 60.29 -4.02 -28.57
N THR A 4 59.51 -2.93 -28.69
CA THR A 4 59.05 -2.26 -29.94
C THR A 4 58.27 -3.20 -30.87
N PHE A 5 56.93 -3.08 -30.96
CA PHE A 5 56.25 -2.41 -32.09
C PHE A 5 54.72 -2.44 -32.01
N ARG A 6 54.15 -1.39 -32.60
CA ARG A 6 52.78 -0.85 -32.60
C ARG A 6 51.89 -1.47 -33.73
N PRO A 7 50.64 -0.99 -34.01
CA PRO A 7 49.45 -1.82 -34.30
C PRO A 7 48.79 -1.65 -35.70
N LEU A 8 47.62 -2.32 -35.88
CA LEU A 8 46.47 -2.08 -36.80
C LEU A 8 46.72 -2.26 -38.32
N PRO A 9 45.71 -2.56 -39.21
CA PRO A 9 44.37 -1.92 -39.23
C PRO A 9 43.14 -2.69 -39.84
N SER A 10 41.97 -2.06 -39.63
CA SER A 10 40.81 -1.79 -40.54
C SER A 10 40.04 -2.87 -41.36
N SER A 11 38.72 -2.86 -41.11
CA SER A 11 37.54 -2.83 -42.02
C SER A 11 37.54 -3.54 -43.38
N VAL A 12 36.49 -4.37 -43.61
CA VAL A 12 35.81 -4.54 -44.92
C VAL A 12 34.30 -4.74 -44.69
N THR A 13 33.54 -4.40 -45.72
CA THR A 13 32.20 -3.79 -45.76
C THR A 13 31.23 -4.71 -46.54
N VAL A 14 29.94 -4.74 -46.15
CA VAL A 14 28.69 -4.81 -46.97
C VAL A 14 28.47 -5.95 -47.99
N THR A 15 27.30 -6.61 -47.91
CA THR A 15 26.22 -6.75 -48.96
C THR A 15 25.20 -7.81 -48.49
N MET A 16 23.93 -7.47 -48.17
CA MET A 16 22.74 -7.33 -49.04
C MET A 16 22.44 -8.58 -49.90
N SER A 17 21.32 -9.27 -49.61
CA SER A 17 20.29 -9.76 -50.58
C SER A 17 19.19 -10.61 -49.90
N ASP A 18 17.96 -10.08 -49.89
CA ASP A 18 16.65 -10.78 -49.90
C ASP A 18 16.43 -11.46 -51.29
N PRO A 19 15.29 -12.11 -51.68
CA PRO A 19 13.99 -12.35 -51.02
C PRO A 19 13.39 -13.78 -51.26
N SER A 20 12.19 -14.09 -50.73
CA SER A 20 11.00 -14.54 -51.54
C SER A 20 9.86 -15.25 -50.76
N SER A 21 8.66 -14.67 -50.90
CA SER A 21 7.32 -15.24 -51.15
C SER A 21 6.92 -16.62 -50.57
N THR A 22 5.82 -16.76 -49.82
CA THR A 22 4.41 -17.00 -50.23
C THR A 22 3.68 -17.47 -48.95
N LYS A 23 2.37 -17.39 -48.66
CA LYS A 23 1.15 -17.61 -49.46
C LYS A 23 -0.08 -17.21 -48.63
N ARG A 24 -1.08 -16.72 -49.35
CA ARG A 24 -2.43 -16.28 -48.98
C ARG A 24 -3.37 -17.48 -48.76
N ARG A 25 -4.30 -17.43 -47.79
CA ARG A 25 -5.67 -17.96 -47.99
C ARG A 25 -6.69 -17.38 -47.00
N ARG A 26 -7.84 -17.01 -47.57
CA ARG A 26 -9.06 -16.41 -47.03
C ARG A 26 -10.20 -17.33 -47.43
N SER A 27 -11.22 -17.55 -46.59
CA SER A 27 -12.63 -17.90 -46.90
C SER A 27 -13.39 -17.86 -45.55
N THR A 28 -14.40 -17.01 -45.26
CA THR A 28 -15.81 -16.91 -45.77
C THR A 28 -16.57 -18.24 -45.59
N THR A 29 -17.81 -18.37 -45.10
CA THR A 29 -18.99 -17.51 -44.80
C THR A 29 -20.08 -18.48 -44.31
N SER A 30 -21.04 -18.07 -43.48
CA SER A 30 -22.43 -18.54 -43.59
C SER A 30 -23.40 -17.66 -42.81
N VAL A 31 -24.52 -17.36 -43.45
CA VAL A 31 -25.61 -16.44 -43.14
C VAL A 31 -26.85 -17.30 -42.92
N PHE A 32 -27.73 -16.96 -41.97
CA PHE A 32 -29.18 -17.10 -42.17
C PHE A 32 -29.95 -16.11 -41.29
N ALA A 33 -30.89 -15.42 -41.95
CA ALA A 33 -31.78 -14.40 -41.42
C ALA A 33 -33.14 -15.00 -41.02
N GLY A 34 -33.90 -14.26 -40.20
CA GLY A 34 -35.31 -14.54 -39.92
C GLY A 34 -35.95 -13.49 -39.02
N SER A 35 -36.66 -12.54 -39.62
CA SER A 35 -37.47 -11.48 -39.00
C SER A 35 -38.77 -12.04 -38.37
N ASN A 36 -39.29 -11.40 -37.31
CA ASN A 36 -40.69 -10.93 -37.21
C ASN A 36 -40.99 -10.25 -35.85
N HIS A 37 -41.60 -9.06 -35.94
CA HIS A 37 -42.35 -8.37 -34.87
C HIS A 37 -43.86 -8.66 -35.07
N PRO A 38 -44.73 -8.58 -34.03
CA PRO A 38 -45.36 -7.29 -33.71
C PRO A 38 -45.68 -7.04 -32.22
N THR A 39 -46.17 -5.83 -31.98
CA THR A 39 -46.50 -5.08 -30.75
C THR A 39 -47.67 -5.61 -29.91
N LYS A 40 -47.65 -5.34 -28.58
CA LYS A 40 -48.74 -4.66 -27.84
C LYS A 40 -48.43 -4.38 -26.35
N ASP A 41 -48.74 -3.13 -25.98
CA ASP A 41 -49.36 -2.59 -24.77
C ASP A 41 -48.68 -2.54 -23.39
N HIS A 42 -48.83 -1.33 -22.84
CA HIS A 42 -48.41 -0.77 -21.56
C HIS A 42 -49.00 -1.45 -20.32
N GLN A 43 -48.17 -1.63 -19.28
CA GLN A 43 -48.44 -1.07 -17.94
C GLN A 43 -47.16 -1.08 -17.09
N THR A 44 -46.81 0.10 -16.58
CA THR A 44 -45.76 0.39 -15.61
C THR A 44 -46.12 -0.13 -14.22
N PRO A 45 -45.13 -0.48 -13.39
CA PRO A 45 -45.21 -0.18 -11.97
C PRO A 45 -44.13 0.81 -11.54
N VAL A 46 -44.59 1.71 -10.69
CA VAL A 46 -43.95 2.86 -10.07
C VAL A 46 -42.57 2.53 -9.49
N ARG A 47 -41.55 3.26 -9.98
CA ARG A 47 -40.19 3.31 -9.45
C ARG A 47 -40.20 4.11 -8.14
N SER A 48 -40.19 3.42 -7.01
CA SER A 48 -39.76 4.00 -5.73
C SER A 48 -38.29 4.40 -5.87
N LYS A 49 -38.03 5.70 -5.99
CA LYS A 49 -36.69 6.28 -5.92
C LYS A 49 -36.21 6.19 -4.47
N VAL A 50 -35.42 5.16 -4.18
CA VAL A 50 -34.44 5.24 -3.09
C VAL A 50 -33.23 5.98 -3.67
N PRO A 51 -32.76 7.09 -3.07
CA PRO A 51 -31.57 7.77 -3.56
C PRO A 51 -30.36 6.83 -3.42
N PRO A 52 -29.45 6.78 -4.41
CA PRO A 52 -28.20 6.06 -4.27
C PRO A 52 -27.37 6.75 -3.19
N GLN A 53 -27.00 6.00 -2.16
CA GLN A 53 -26.01 6.43 -1.18
C GLN A 53 -24.67 6.56 -1.93
N GLU A 54 -24.19 7.79 -2.09
CA GLU A 54 -22.86 8.04 -2.64
C GLU A 54 -21.81 7.45 -1.69
N PRO A 55 -20.84 6.65 -2.18
CA PRO A 55 -19.74 6.18 -1.35
C PRO A 55 -18.82 7.35 -0.96
N ASP A 56 -18.18 7.26 0.21
CA ASP A 56 -17.27 8.18 0.93
C ASP A 56 -16.13 8.84 0.11
N THR A 57 -16.50 9.48 -0.99
CA THR A 57 -15.59 10.18 -1.91
C THR A 57 -15.23 11.57 -1.39
N ALA A 58 -16.08 12.16 -0.53
CA ALA A 58 -15.80 13.43 0.13
C ALA A 58 -14.63 13.29 1.13
N LEU A 59 -14.71 12.32 2.05
CA LEU A 59 -13.68 12.07 3.05
C LEU A 59 -12.31 11.77 2.40
N SER A 60 -12.31 10.96 1.32
CA SER A 60 -11.07 10.62 0.60
C SER A 60 -10.44 11.83 -0.09
N ARG A 61 -11.26 12.71 -0.69
CA ARG A 61 -10.78 13.95 -1.33
C ARG A 61 -10.25 14.96 -0.31
N GLU A 62 -10.87 15.06 0.86
CA GLU A 62 -10.39 15.92 1.96
C GLU A 62 -9.03 15.43 2.51
N VAL A 63 -8.86 14.11 2.73
CA VAL A 63 -7.56 13.50 3.15
C VAL A 63 -6.42 13.81 2.16
N GLN A 64 -6.75 13.96 0.87
CA GLN A 64 -5.79 14.23 -0.20
C GLN A 64 -5.51 15.71 -0.40
N GLN A 65 -6.53 16.57 -0.22
CA GLN A 65 -6.40 18.01 -0.30
C GLN A 65 -5.54 18.56 0.86
N ASP A 66 -5.68 18.01 2.06
CA ASP A 66 -4.93 18.42 3.26
C ASP A 66 -3.41 18.25 3.11
N ALA A 67 -2.95 17.23 2.37
CA ALA A 67 -1.52 16.99 2.14
C ALA A 67 -0.87 18.04 1.23
N LEU A 68 -1.66 18.81 0.47
CA LEU A 68 -1.19 19.81 -0.49
C LEU A 68 -1.04 21.21 0.12
N GLU A 69 -1.72 21.49 1.23
CA GLU A 69 -1.70 22.81 1.89
C GLU A 69 -0.45 22.98 2.75
N LEU A 70 0.67 23.32 2.09
CA LEU A 70 1.97 23.54 2.73
C LEU A 70 2.20 24.99 3.20
N THR A 71 1.15 25.80 3.39
CA THR A 71 1.29 27.22 3.74
C THR A 71 0.31 27.69 4.81
N GLY A 72 0.78 27.80 6.06
CA GLY A 72 0.53 29.00 6.86
C GLY A 72 -0.63 29.03 7.87
N GLN A 73 -1.29 27.92 8.23
CA GLN A 73 -2.31 27.88 9.30
C GLN A 73 -2.18 26.62 10.15
N THR A 74 -1.21 26.56 11.07
CA THR A 74 -0.93 25.35 11.86
C THR A 74 -1.99 25.10 12.96
N ASP A 75 -2.44 26.16 13.63
CA ASP A 75 -3.27 26.02 14.84
C ASP A 75 -4.72 25.63 14.52
N ASP A 76 -5.30 26.19 13.46
CA ASP A 76 -6.66 25.85 13.01
C ASP A 76 -6.72 24.41 12.48
N THR A 77 -5.64 23.95 11.84
CA THR A 77 -5.55 22.60 11.26
C THR A 77 -5.42 21.53 12.34
N GLU A 78 -4.59 21.73 13.37
CA GLU A 78 -4.46 20.78 14.48
C GLU A 78 -5.75 20.65 15.29
N ALA A 79 -6.47 21.75 15.51
CA ALA A 79 -7.75 21.75 16.19
C ALA A 79 -8.82 21.01 15.38
N GLN A 80 -8.85 21.21 14.06
CA GLN A 80 -9.74 20.49 13.15
C GLN A 80 -9.42 18.99 13.10
N GLU A 81 -8.14 18.62 13.05
CA GLU A 81 -7.69 17.22 13.12
C GLU A 81 -8.13 16.56 14.44
N GLN A 82 -7.98 17.26 15.57
CA GLN A 82 -8.42 16.74 16.87
C GLN A 82 -9.93 16.58 16.94
N ALA A 83 -10.70 17.50 16.36
CA ALA A 83 -12.15 17.43 16.30
C ALA A 83 -12.62 16.26 15.43
N GLU A 84 -12.07 16.11 14.22
CA GLU A 84 -12.38 14.99 13.32
C GLU A 84 -12.01 13.65 13.97
N LEU A 85 -10.84 13.58 14.61
CA LEU A 85 -10.45 12.38 15.33
C LEU A 85 -11.37 12.07 16.50
N ALA A 86 -11.78 13.08 17.27
CA ALA A 86 -12.73 12.89 18.38
C ALA A 86 -14.08 12.39 17.87
N GLU A 87 -14.55 12.91 16.73
CA GLU A 87 -15.75 12.43 16.05
C GLU A 87 -15.59 10.97 15.59
N ILE A 88 -14.50 10.65 14.91
CA ILE A 88 -14.20 9.30 14.44
C ILE A 88 -14.13 8.30 15.62
N LEU A 89 -13.44 8.67 16.69
CA LEU A 89 -13.34 7.85 17.90
C LEU A 89 -14.69 7.70 18.62
N SER A 90 -15.58 8.70 18.50
CA SER A 90 -16.93 8.64 19.09
C SER A 90 -17.83 7.59 18.43
N GLN A 91 -17.51 7.16 17.20
CA GLN A 91 -18.23 6.12 16.47
C GLN A 91 -17.96 4.71 17.02
N GLY A 92 -16.99 4.55 17.94
CA GLY A 92 -16.64 3.25 18.53
C GLY A 92 -15.80 2.36 17.59
N ASP A 93 -15.24 1.29 18.13
CA ASP A 93 -14.56 0.21 17.39
C ASP A 93 -13.24 0.53 16.68
N TRP A 94 -12.47 1.50 17.16
CA TRP A 94 -11.11 1.78 16.68
C TRP A 94 -10.05 1.18 17.60
N ALA A 95 -9.20 0.31 17.06
CA ALA A 95 -8.01 -0.16 17.76
C ALA A 95 -6.93 0.94 17.78
N GLU A 96 -6.08 0.94 18.80
CA GLU A 96 -5.02 1.95 18.97
C GLU A 96 -4.11 2.09 17.74
N SER A 97 -3.73 0.97 17.09
CA SER A 97 -2.91 1.03 15.87
C SER A 97 -3.68 1.57 14.65
N GLU A 98 -5.01 1.41 14.57
CA GLU A 98 -5.84 2.07 13.54
C GLU A 98 -5.83 3.59 13.73
N VAL A 99 -5.97 4.04 14.99
CA VAL A 99 -5.92 5.46 15.34
C VAL A 99 -4.55 6.07 15.02
N ALA A 100 -3.48 5.35 15.37
CA ALA A 100 -2.12 5.78 15.07
C ALA A 100 -1.86 5.85 13.55
N LEU A 101 -2.33 4.86 12.79
CA LEU A 101 -2.27 4.85 11.34
C LEU A 101 -3.04 6.03 10.74
N PHE A 102 -4.28 6.26 11.17
CA PHE A 102 -5.11 7.35 10.68
C PHE A 102 -4.43 8.70 10.88
N ARG A 103 -3.96 8.99 12.10
CA ARG A 103 -3.22 10.24 12.41
C ARG A 103 -2.00 10.42 11.51
N ARG A 104 -1.23 9.35 11.31
CA ARG A 104 -0.02 9.41 10.48
C ARG A 104 -0.33 9.62 9.01
N LEU A 105 -1.37 8.97 8.49
CA LEU A 105 -1.82 9.19 7.12
C LEU A 105 -2.30 10.64 6.90
N ARG A 106 -3.03 11.23 7.85
CA ARG A 106 -3.45 12.64 7.79
C ARG A 106 -2.26 13.60 7.79
N ARG A 107 -1.28 13.34 8.66
CA ARG A 107 -0.10 14.19 8.82
C ARG A 107 1.05 13.85 7.88
N ARG A 108 0.82 13.02 6.84
CA ARG A 108 1.89 12.48 5.97
C ARG A 108 2.73 13.51 5.20
N GLY A 109 2.31 14.78 5.17
CA GLY A 109 3.08 15.91 4.63
C GLY A 109 3.52 16.95 5.68
N ARG A 110 3.26 16.68 6.96
CA ARG A 110 3.46 17.61 8.10
C ARG A 110 4.39 17.06 9.18
N GLU A 111 4.77 15.79 9.11
CA GLU A 111 5.76 15.18 10.01
C GLU A 111 6.95 14.60 9.22
N PRO A 112 8.16 14.56 9.81
CA PRO A 112 9.30 13.90 9.20
C PRO A 112 9.07 12.38 9.16
N LEU A 113 9.15 11.80 7.98
CA LEU A 113 8.85 10.39 7.72
C LEU A 113 10.02 9.60 7.14
N LEU A 114 10.99 10.28 6.52
CA LEU A 114 12.10 9.66 5.80
C LEU A 114 13.43 9.92 6.49
N PRO A 115 14.41 9.01 6.37
CA PRO A 115 15.71 9.21 6.99
C PRO A 115 16.52 10.23 6.17
N THR A 116 17.35 11.04 6.84
CA THR A 116 18.15 12.08 6.18
C THR A 116 18.94 11.60 4.95
N PRO A 117 19.59 10.40 4.97
CA PRO A 117 20.37 9.93 3.82
C PRO A 117 19.57 9.79 2.52
N TRP A 118 18.26 9.54 2.61
CA TRP A 118 17.39 9.39 1.44
C TRP A 118 17.13 10.72 0.71
N ARG A 119 17.57 11.86 1.27
CA ARG A 119 17.50 13.17 0.60
C ARG A 119 18.21 13.17 -0.75
N LEU A 120 19.28 12.38 -0.90
CA LEU A 120 20.03 12.27 -2.16
C LEU A 120 19.23 11.53 -3.24
N ASP A 121 18.40 10.56 -2.85
CA ASP A 121 17.57 9.78 -3.77
C ASP A 121 16.28 10.55 -4.13
N PHE A 122 15.74 11.36 -3.22
CA PHE A 122 14.45 12.03 -3.35
C PHE A 122 14.53 13.57 -3.31
N THR A 123 15.48 14.15 -4.04
CA THR A 123 15.76 15.61 -4.02
C THR A 123 14.58 16.55 -4.29
N THR A 124 13.46 16.03 -4.85
CA THR A 124 12.24 16.81 -5.13
C THR A 124 11.21 16.79 -3.99
N PHE A 125 11.44 15.99 -2.95
CA PHE A 125 10.53 15.91 -1.80
C PHE A 125 10.71 17.15 -0.91
N PRO A 126 9.65 17.61 -0.22
CA PRO A 126 9.76 18.69 0.76
C PRO A 126 10.76 18.36 1.87
N GLU A 127 11.58 19.34 2.26
CA GLU A 127 12.62 19.15 3.28
C GLU A 127 12.05 18.70 4.63
N ALA A 128 10.82 19.13 4.96
CA ALA A 128 10.12 18.74 6.19
C ALA A 128 9.81 17.23 6.29
N LEU A 129 9.89 16.48 5.19
CA LEU A 129 9.72 15.02 5.22
C LEU A 129 10.94 14.28 5.77
N TYR A 130 12.11 14.92 5.85
CA TYR A 130 13.31 14.26 6.33
C TYR A 130 13.48 14.49 7.83
N ALA A 131 13.75 13.40 8.55
CA ALA A 131 14.13 13.47 9.94
C ALA A 131 15.46 14.25 10.09
N PRO A 132 15.62 14.99 11.21
CA PRO A 132 16.90 15.55 11.60
C PRO A 132 17.99 14.46 11.71
N VAL A 133 19.25 14.88 11.56
CA VAL A 133 20.39 13.96 11.62
C VAL A 133 20.48 13.33 13.02
N GLY A 134 20.51 12.01 13.07
CA GLY A 134 20.58 11.25 14.33
C GLY A 134 19.22 10.86 14.90
N GLU A 135 18.12 11.29 14.30
CA GLU A 135 16.77 10.86 14.67
C GLU A 135 16.28 9.73 13.77
N GLN A 136 15.51 8.80 14.35
CA GLN A 136 14.90 7.71 13.60
C GLN A 136 13.62 8.20 12.93
N SER A 137 13.54 8.04 11.61
CA SER A 137 12.33 8.32 10.85
C SER A 137 11.35 7.14 10.90
N PHE A 138 10.07 7.39 10.64
CA PHE A 138 9.07 6.31 10.60
C PHE A 138 9.33 5.30 9.47
N ILE A 139 9.59 5.76 8.25
CA ILE A 139 9.84 4.94 7.06
C ILE A 139 11.36 4.76 6.92
N CYS A 140 11.94 3.86 7.72
CA CYS A 140 13.35 3.48 7.61
C CYS A 140 13.54 1.95 7.65
N ALA A 141 14.77 1.52 7.37
CA ALA A 141 15.22 0.19 7.72
C ALA A 141 15.31 0.05 9.25
N LEU A 142 14.94 -1.12 9.78
CA LEU A 142 15.08 -1.43 11.21
C LEU A 142 16.53 -1.68 11.58
N THR A 143 17.27 -2.35 10.68
CA THR A 143 18.71 -2.56 10.79
C THR A 143 19.39 -1.69 9.74
N PRO A 144 19.88 -0.48 10.11
CA PRO A 144 20.40 0.50 9.17
C PRO A 144 21.76 0.06 8.61
N SER A 145 21.72 -0.88 7.68
CA SER A 145 22.84 -1.25 6.81
C SER A 145 22.69 -0.53 5.48
N ALA A 146 23.81 -0.16 4.85
CA ALA A 146 23.79 0.49 3.53
C ALA A 146 22.96 -0.29 2.49
N SER A 147 22.95 -1.62 2.57
CA SER A 147 22.16 -2.50 1.70
C SER A 147 20.65 -2.39 1.96
N MET A 148 20.21 -2.38 3.22
CA MET A 148 18.77 -2.29 3.54
C MET A 148 18.22 -0.89 3.29
N GLU A 149 19.00 0.15 3.60
CA GLU A 149 18.69 1.54 3.30
C GLU A 149 18.51 1.74 1.79
N PHE A 150 19.50 1.30 0.98
CA PHE A 150 19.42 1.39 -0.47
C PHE A 150 18.22 0.62 -1.05
N ARG A 151 17.93 -0.58 -0.53
CA ARG A 151 16.75 -1.35 -0.98
C ARG A 151 15.45 -0.65 -0.60
N GLY A 152 15.40 -0.01 0.56
CA GLY A 152 14.25 0.77 1.02
C GLY A 152 13.99 1.98 0.14
N SER A 153 15.03 2.77 -0.15
CA SER A 153 14.90 3.93 -1.03
C SER A 153 14.51 3.50 -2.45
N GLN A 154 15.11 2.44 -2.99
CA GLN A 154 14.71 1.90 -4.29
C GLN A 154 13.25 1.40 -4.30
N ALA A 155 12.80 0.74 -3.24
CA ALA A 155 11.41 0.30 -3.14
C ALA A 155 10.44 1.49 -3.10
N LEU A 156 10.76 2.55 -2.35
CA LEU A 156 9.95 3.77 -2.31
C LEU A 156 9.95 4.50 -3.65
N GLN A 157 11.10 4.62 -4.33
CA GLN A 157 11.19 5.24 -5.65
C GLN A 157 10.27 4.57 -6.67
N ARG A 158 10.13 3.25 -6.58
CA ARG A 158 9.21 2.51 -7.44
C ARG A 158 7.75 2.85 -7.17
N LEU A 159 7.36 3.09 -5.90
CA LEU A 159 6.02 3.57 -5.56
C LEU A 159 5.76 4.97 -6.13
N VAL A 160 6.72 5.89 -6.00
CA VAL A 160 6.61 7.25 -6.55
C VAL A 160 6.37 7.22 -8.06
N ASN A 161 7.03 6.30 -8.77
CA ASN A 161 6.93 6.18 -10.21
C ASN A 161 5.62 5.54 -10.70
N VAL A 162 4.78 5.00 -9.81
CA VAL A 162 3.53 4.31 -10.19
C VAL A 162 2.61 5.24 -10.98
N GLY A 163 2.41 6.48 -10.52
CA GLY A 163 1.47 7.40 -11.17
C GLY A 163 1.87 7.73 -12.61
N GLY A 164 3.14 8.06 -12.85
CA GLY A 164 3.67 8.26 -14.21
C GLY A 164 3.45 7.03 -15.10
N GLN A 165 3.79 5.84 -14.59
CA GLN A 165 3.61 4.59 -15.34
C GLN A 165 2.14 4.25 -15.62
N VAL A 166 1.22 4.56 -14.70
CA VAL A 166 -0.22 4.38 -14.86
C VAL A 166 -0.74 5.32 -15.94
N ARG A 167 -0.35 6.60 -15.91
CA ARG A 167 -0.75 7.60 -16.90
C ARG A 167 -0.22 7.25 -18.29
N ASP A 168 1.06 6.93 -18.43
CA ASP A 168 1.67 6.51 -19.69
C ASP A 168 0.94 5.30 -20.30
N ARG A 169 0.62 4.29 -19.48
CA ARG A 169 -0.09 3.09 -19.95
C ARG A 169 -1.52 3.39 -20.35
N THR A 170 -2.20 4.25 -19.60
CA THR A 170 -3.57 4.64 -19.89
C THR A 170 -3.64 5.47 -21.18
N GLU A 171 -2.63 6.30 -21.45
CA GLU A 171 -2.53 7.07 -22.71
C GLU A 171 -2.25 6.17 -23.91
N ILE A 172 -1.30 5.24 -23.79
CA ILE A 172 -0.90 4.34 -24.89
C ILE A 172 -1.97 3.29 -25.18
N ASN A 173 -2.58 2.72 -24.14
CA ASN A 173 -3.61 1.68 -24.27
C ASN A 173 -4.66 1.80 -23.15
N PRO A 174 -5.69 2.64 -23.34
CA PRO A 174 -6.75 2.85 -22.34
C PRO A 174 -7.52 1.58 -21.94
N SER A 175 -7.45 0.51 -22.74
CA SER A 175 -8.13 -0.75 -22.49
C SER A 175 -7.27 -1.78 -21.74
N ALA A 176 -5.97 -1.51 -21.54
CA ALA A 176 -5.10 -2.42 -20.80
C ALA A 176 -5.30 -2.25 -19.28
N PRO A 177 -5.39 -3.34 -18.51
CA PRO A 177 -5.51 -3.25 -17.06
C PRO A 177 -4.21 -2.73 -16.45
N VAL A 178 -4.31 -1.66 -15.65
CA VAL A 178 -3.19 -1.06 -14.91
C VAL A 178 -3.08 -1.61 -13.49
N GLU A 179 -4.11 -2.28 -12.98
CA GLU A 179 -4.13 -2.86 -11.65
C GLU A 179 -2.96 -3.81 -11.35
N PRO A 180 -2.52 -4.68 -12.29
CA PRO A 180 -1.36 -5.55 -12.05
C PRO A 180 -0.06 -4.77 -11.81
N LEU A 181 0.09 -3.58 -12.41
CA LEU A 181 1.24 -2.70 -12.17
C LEU A 181 1.22 -2.18 -10.73
N ILE A 182 0.14 -1.53 -10.35
CA ILE A 182 -0.02 -0.93 -9.02
C ILE A 182 0.16 -2.01 -7.96
N PHE A 183 -0.48 -3.17 -8.14
CA PHE A 183 -0.32 -4.33 -7.27
C PHE A 183 1.15 -4.76 -7.14
N GLN A 184 1.87 -4.85 -8.26
CA GLN A 184 3.25 -5.31 -8.25
C GLN A 184 4.14 -4.32 -7.50
N GLU A 185 3.99 -3.01 -7.72
CA GLU A 185 4.82 -2.01 -7.04
C GLU A 185 4.55 -1.93 -5.54
N ILE A 186 3.29 -2.02 -5.11
CA ILE A 186 2.92 -2.17 -3.69
C ILE A 186 3.56 -3.44 -3.12
N LYS A 187 3.52 -4.56 -3.85
CA LYS A 187 4.13 -5.83 -3.42
C LYS A 187 5.66 -5.74 -3.29
N ASN A 188 6.33 -4.94 -4.11
CA ASN A 188 7.78 -4.76 -4.02
C ASN A 188 8.18 -4.02 -2.74
N PHE A 189 7.43 -2.99 -2.36
CA PHE A 189 7.63 -2.30 -1.10
C PHE A 189 7.31 -3.19 0.10
N LEU A 190 6.21 -3.94 0.03
CA LEU A 190 5.87 -4.98 1.01
C LEU A 190 7.01 -5.99 1.21
N THR A 191 7.59 -6.48 0.11
CA THR A 191 8.69 -7.45 0.15
C THR A 191 9.94 -6.88 0.82
N TRP A 192 10.21 -5.57 0.66
CA TRP A 192 11.29 -4.91 1.38
C TRP A 192 10.98 -4.87 2.89
N ALA A 193 9.79 -4.41 3.27
CA ALA A 193 9.40 -4.30 4.68
C ALA A 193 9.41 -5.65 5.42
N GLU A 194 8.96 -6.74 4.76
CA GLU A 194 9.03 -8.10 5.30
C GLU A 194 10.48 -8.57 5.52
N LYS A 195 11.37 -8.29 4.55
CA LYS A 195 12.79 -8.66 4.66
C LYS A 195 13.51 -7.86 5.73
N ASP A 196 13.21 -6.58 5.84
CA ASP A 196 13.81 -5.67 6.81
C ASP A 196 13.43 -6.04 8.25
N GLY A 197 12.18 -6.48 8.49
CA GLY A 197 11.73 -6.96 9.79
C GLY A 197 11.94 -8.46 10.04
N GLU A 198 12.44 -9.23 9.07
CA GLU A 198 12.49 -10.70 9.11
C GLU A 198 11.13 -11.36 9.46
N ILE A 199 10.03 -10.72 9.07
CA ILE A 199 8.65 -11.14 9.38
C ILE A 199 7.90 -11.46 8.09
N SER A 200 6.70 -12.01 8.23
CA SER A 200 5.73 -11.98 7.15
C SER A 200 4.42 -11.34 7.56
N LEU A 201 3.90 -10.51 6.66
CA LEU A 201 2.69 -9.73 6.86
C LEU A 201 1.42 -10.47 6.41
N PHE A 202 1.52 -11.68 5.83
CA PHE A 202 0.34 -12.38 5.28
C PHE A 202 -0.74 -12.68 6.33
N CYS A 203 -0.39 -12.71 7.62
CA CYS A 203 -1.34 -13.02 8.70
C CYS A 203 -2.24 -11.82 9.06
N ILE A 204 -1.84 -10.60 8.71
CA ILE A 204 -2.60 -9.38 9.00
C ILE A 204 -2.84 -8.49 7.79
N LEU A 205 -2.15 -8.67 6.67
CA LEU A 205 -2.29 -7.83 5.48
C LEU A 205 -2.77 -8.64 4.28
N THR A 206 -3.80 -8.14 3.61
CA THR A 206 -4.22 -8.64 2.30
C THR A 206 -4.24 -7.55 1.23
N ILE A 207 -3.73 -7.88 0.05
CA ILE A 207 -3.80 -7.03 -1.14
C ILE A 207 -4.62 -7.76 -2.19
N ASN A 208 -5.73 -7.17 -2.65
CA ASN A 208 -6.49 -7.66 -3.79
C ASN A 208 -6.57 -6.61 -4.87
N TYR A 209 -6.63 -7.07 -6.11
CA TYR A 209 -6.84 -6.21 -7.26
C TYR A 209 -7.83 -6.84 -8.23
N ASN A 210 -8.46 -6.01 -9.06
CA ASN A 210 -9.39 -6.51 -10.06
C ASN A 210 -8.66 -7.31 -11.16
N ARG A 211 -9.00 -8.59 -11.26
CA ARG A 211 -8.50 -9.50 -12.31
C ARG A 211 -9.52 -9.75 -13.41
N SER A 212 -10.78 -9.32 -13.19
CA SER A 212 -11.90 -9.63 -14.07
C SER A 212 -12.23 -8.45 -14.95
N LYS A 213 -12.38 -8.69 -16.25
CA LYS A 213 -12.90 -7.68 -17.19
C LYS A 213 -14.31 -7.20 -16.82
N ASN A 214 -15.09 -8.05 -16.16
CA ASN A 214 -16.46 -7.75 -15.71
C ASN A 214 -16.50 -7.38 -14.22
N GLY A 215 -15.35 -7.33 -13.55
CA GLY A 215 -15.27 -6.91 -12.16
C GLY A 215 -15.46 -5.41 -12.05
N ASN A 216 -16.13 -4.99 -10.98
CA ASN A 216 -16.24 -3.58 -10.61
C ASN A 216 -15.55 -3.32 -9.27
N SER A 217 -15.40 -2.04 -8.91
CA SER A 217 -14.77 -1.62 -7.67
C SER A 217 -15.40 -2.31 -6.46
N LYS A 218 -16.75 -2.34 -6.40
CA LYS A 218 -17.52 -2.98 -5.33
C LYS A 218 -17.20 -4.46 -5.16
N THR A 219 -17.20 -5.24 -6.24
CA THR A 219 -16.87 -6.68 -6.14
C THR A 219 -15.42 -6.93 -5.71
N THR A 220 -14.51 -6.01 -6.04
CA THR A 220 -13.11 -6.12 -5.64
C THR A 220 -12.93 -5.74 -4.18
N SER A 221 -13.61 -4.69 -3.70
CA SER A 221 -13.60 -4.28 -2.29
C SER A 221 -14.27 -5.31 -1.40
N GLU A 222 -15.44 -5.84 -1.78
CA GLU A 222 -16.14 -6.92 -1.06
C GLU A 222 -15.25 -8.17 -0.91
N LYS A 223 -14.45 -8.48 -1.93
CA LYS A 223 -13.48 -9.58 -1.86
C LYS A 223 -12.36 -9.28 -0.85
N THR A 224 -11.85 -8.05 -0.80
CA THR A 224 -10.87 -7.62 0.20
C THR A 224 -11.47 -7.71 1.60
N GLU A 225 -12.63 -7.12 1.81
CA GLU A 225 -13.34 -7.12 3.09
C GLU A 225 -13.60 -8.54 3.58
N ARG A 226 -14.12 -9.43 2.73
CA ARG A 226 -14.35 -10.83 3.08
C ARG A 226 -13.07 -11.50 3.56
N LYS A 227 -11.94 -11.25 2.89
CA LYS A 227 -10.65 -11.81 3.29
C LYS A 227 -10.14 -11.20 4.59
N MET A 228 -10.35 -9.90 4.82
CA MET A 228 -10.00 -9.25 6.09
C MET A 228 -10.80 -9.83 7.25
N LYS A 229 -12.13 -10.03 7.07
CA LYS A 229 -13.00 -10.66 8.08
C LYS A 229 -12.54 -12.08 8.43
N LEU A 230 -12.19 -12.88 7.42
CA LEU A 230 -11.62 -14.23 7.63
C LEU A 230 -10.30 -14.20 8.42
N MET A 231 -9.39 -13.26 8.11
CA MET A 231 -8.14 -13.08 8.85
C MET A 231 -8.41 -12.65 10.30
N ALA A 232 -9.35 -11.74 10.53
CA ALA A 232 -9.73 -11.28 11.86
C ALA A 232 -10.34 -12.43 12.69
N ASP A 233 -11.19 -13.26 12.09
CA ASP A 233 -11.72 -14.47 12.72
C ASP A 233 -10.60 -15.45 13.10
N GLU A 234 -9.60 -15.64 12.22
CA GLU A 234 -8.44 -16.50 12.49
C GLU A 234 -7.59 -15.97 13.65
N LEU A 235 -7.33 -14.66 13.70
CA LEU A 235 -6.61 -14.02 14.79
C LEU A 235 -7.38 -14.11 16.12
N ARG A 236 -8.69 -13.88 16.11
CA ARG A 236 -9.57 -14.06 17.28
C ARG A 236 -9.55 -15.51 17.78
N ALA A 237 -9.62 -16.48 16.87
CA ALA A 237 -9.54 -17.90 17.22
C ALA A 237 -8.16 -18.28 17.80
N LYS A 238 -7.05 -17.74 17.26
CA LYS A 238 -5.70 -17.93 17.82
C LYS A 238 -5.60 -17.35 19.23
N ARG A 239 -6.13 -16.15 19.45
CA ARG A 239 -6.18 -15.49 20.78
C ARG A 239 -6.90 -16.33 21.83
N GLN A 240 -8.00 -17.00 21.46
CA GLN A 240 -8.74 -17.88 22.37
C GLN A 240 -7.97 -19.17 22.71
N ARG A 241 -7.10 -19.65 21.79
CA ARG A 241 -6.31 -20.87 21.98
C ARG A 241 -5.02 -20.66 22.78
N SER A 242 -4.52 -19.43 22.86
CA SER A 242 -3.34 -19.05 23.65
C SER A 242 -3.73 -18.15 24.84
N PRO A 243 -4.40 -18.68 25.88
CA PRO A 243 -4.48 -17.98 27.15
C PRO A 243 -3.06 -17.90 27.74
N HIS A 244 -2.65 -16.73 28.23
CA HIS A 244 -1.39 -16.61 29.00
C HIS A 244 -1.36 -17.69 30.09
N PRO A 245 -0.19 -18.29 30.38
CA PRO A 245 -0.04 -19.04 31.61
C PRO A 245 -0.30 -18.08 32.78
N ILE A 246 -1.31 -18.39 33.59
CA ILE A 246 -1.48 -17.78 34.89
C ILE A 246 -0.20 -18.13 35.67
N VAL A 247 0.70 -17.16 35.82
CA VAL A 247 1.87 -17.31 36.68
C VAL A 247 1.35 -17.40 38.11
N THR A 248 1.19 -18.63 38.61
CA THR A 248 1.17 -18.89 40.05
C THR A 248 2.50 -18.41 40.62
N SER A 249 2.40 -17.37 41.44
CA SER A 249 3.46 -16.70 42.18
C SER A 249 4.44 -17.66 42.86
N SER A 250 5.74 -17.47 42.60
CA SER A 250 6.79 -17.58 43.62
C SER A 250 8.07 -16.89 43.16
N ASN A 251 8.39 -15.76 43.81
CA ASN A 251 9.70 -15.17 44.08
C ASN A 251 10.77 -15.13 42.95
N SER A 252 11.02 -13.94 42.39
CA SER A 252 12.33 -13.23 42.47
C SER A 252 12.51 -12.18 41.36
N ILE A 253 12.83 -10.94 41.78
CA ILE A 253 13.52 -9.84 41.08
C ILE A 253 12.79 -9.25 39.86
N GLU A 254 12.51 -7.94 39.95
CA GLU A 254 11.83 -7.07 39.00
C GLU A 254 12.24 -7.31 37.53
N SER A 255 11.49 -8.17 36.84
CA SER A 255 11.28 -8.04 35.41
C SER A 255 10.19 -7.01 35.20
N THR A 256 10.51 -5.89 34.55
CA THR A 256 9.49 -5.01 33.98
C THR A 256 8.67 -5.83 33.00
N ASP A 257 7.53 -6.36 33.45
CA ASP A 257 6.52 -7.01 32.63
C ASP A 257 5.96 -5.97 31.65
N THR A 258 6.62 -5.78 30.51
CA THR A 258 5.99 -5.08 29.39
C THR A 258 4.96 -6.03 28.79
N PRO A 259 3.66 -5.72 28.87
CA PRO A 259 2.64 -6.61 28.33
C PRO A 259 2.87 -6.81 26.83
N THR A 260 3.03 -8.06 26.40
CA THR A 260 3.08 -8.43 24.99
C THR A 260 1.87 -7.83 24.29
N ARG A 261 2.06 -6.86 23.39
CA ARG A 261 0.96 -6.24 22.64
C ARG A 261 0.35 -7.33 21.76
N ARG A 262 -0.98 -7.38 21.62
CA ARG A 262 -1.61 -8.40 20.77
C ARG A 262 -1.90 -7.81 19.40
N LEU A 263 -1.84 -8.66 18.37
CA LEU A 263 -2.35 -8.28 17.05
C LEU A 263 -3.85 -8.03 17.15
N ASN A 264 -4.23 -6.77 16.93
CA ASN A 264 -5.60 -6.29 17.09
C ASN A 264 -6.18 -5.74 15.78
N VAL A 265 -5.41 -5.72 14.69
CA VAL A 265 -5.82 -5.08 13.44
C VAL A 265 -5.45 -5.94 12.24
N VAL A 266 -6.38 -6.06 11.30
CA VAL A 266 -6.15 -6.58 9.96
C VAL A 266 -6.19 -5.42 8.97
N TYR A 267 -5.31 -5.45 7.99
CA TYR A 267 -5.07 -4.44 6.98
C TYR A 267 -5.44 -4.97 5.59
N GLY A 268 -6.00 -4.08 4.76
CA GLY A 268 -6.45 -4.38 3.41
C GLY A 268 -6.02 -3.31 2.43
N ILE A 269 -5.58 -3.74 1.25
CA ILE A 269 -5.37 -2.88 0.09
C ILE A 269 -6.24 -3.40 -1.05
N THR A 270 -7.13 -2.55 -1.56
CA THR A 270 -7.97 -2.84 -2.72
C THR A 270 -7.51 -2.00 -3.91
N VAL A 271 -7.07 -2.64 -4.99
CA VAL A 271 -6.69 -1.96 -6.23
C VAL A 271 -7.75 -2.18 -7.30
N TYR A 272 -8.29 -1.09 -7.84
CA TYR A 272 -9.26 -1.13 -8.93
C TYR A 272 -8.96 0.01 -9.90
N ASN A 273 -8.81 -0.31 -11.19
CA ASN A 273 -8.38 0.63 -12.20
C ASN A 273 -7.10 1.38 -11.74
N CYS A 274 -7.07 2.71 -11.86
CA CYS A 274 -5.95 3.56 -11.43
C CYS A 274 -5.98 3.93 -9.93
N VAL A 275 -6.77 3.23 -9.11
CA VAL A 275 -7.04 3.61 -7.72
C VAL A 275 -6.65 2.51 -6.74
N ALA A 276 -6.14 2.88 -5.57
CA ALA A 276 -5.89 1.96 -4.45
C ALA A 276 -6.52 2.47 -3.15
N ALA A 277 -7.41 1.71 -2.53
CA ALA A 277 -7.97 2.00 -1.21
C ALA A 277 -7.20 1.27 -0.11
N LEU A 278 -6.78 2.00 0.92
CA LEU A 278 -6.11 1.47 2.11
C LEU A 278 -7.14 1.36 3.24
N SER A 279 -7.26 0.19 3.87
CA SER A 279 -8.32 -0.07 4.86
C SER A 279 -7.83 -0.91 6.04
N SER A 280 -8.47 -0.77 7.19
CA SER A 280 -8.21 -1.59 8.38
C SER A 280 -9.49 -2.20 8.94
N LEU A 281 -9.33 -3.18 9.82
CA LEU A 281 -10.39 -3.85 10.56
C LEU A 281 -9.87 -4.21 11.95
N SER A 282 -10.48 -3.64 12.98
CA SER A 282 -10.29 -4.07 14.36
C SER A 282 -10.71 -5.53 14.54
N CYS A 283 -9.88 -6.28 15.27
CA CYS A 283 -10.17 -7.65 15.69
C CYS A 283 -10.90 -7.73 17.03
N ASP A 284 -11.04 -6.61 17.75
CA ASP A 284 -11.58 -6.62 19.12
C ASP A 284 -13.11 -6.75 19.14
N ASN A 285 -13.79 -6.26 18.10
CA ASN A 285 -15.22 -6.42 17.90
C ASN A 285 -15.48 -7.33 16.67
N PRO A 286 -16.18 -8.46 16.81
CA PRO A 286 -16.51 -9.34 15.67
C PRO A 286 -17.45 -8.69 14.65
N ASP A 287 -18.24 -7.70 15.08
CA ASP A 287 -19.17 -6.95 14.24
C ASP A 287 -18.55 -5.66 13.69
N ALA A 288 -17.24 -5.46 13.89
CA ALA A 288 -16.54 -4.30 13.34
C ALA A 288 -16.59 -4.30 11.80
N ASP A 289 -16.87 -3.12 11.24
CA ASP A 289 -16.78 -2.88 9.82
C ASP A 289 -15.36 -2.52 9.39
N VAL A 290 -15.06 -2.81 8.11
CA VAL A 290 -13.81 -2.40 7.47
C VAL A 290 -13.83 -0.89 7.26
N LYS A 291 -12.79 -0.23 7.76
CA LYS A 291 -12.64 1.23 7.71
C LYS A 291 -11.66 1.59 6.61
N THR A 292 -12.09 2.37 5.62
CA THR A 292 -11.19 2.91 4.60
C THR A 292 -10.54 4.18 5.12
N HIS A 293 -9.20 4.22 5.14
CA HIS A 293 -8.44 5.37 5.61
C HIS A 293 -8.19 6.40 4.51
N VAL A 294 -7.86 5.92 3.30
CA VAL A 294 -7.53 6.77 2.16
C VAL A 294 -7.72 6.01 0.85
N VAL A 295 -8.15 6.73 -0.18
CA VAL A 295 -8.30 6.23 -1.56
C VAL A 295 -7.34 6.96 -2.47
N LEU A 296 -6.27 6.29 -2.88
CA LEU A 296 -5.18 6.85 -3.68
C LEU A 296 -5.54 6.84 -5.17
N ASP A 297 -5.52 8.00 -5.83
CA ASP A 297 -5.71 8.10 -7.28
C ASP A 297 -4.37 8.31 -7.99
N TRP A 298 -3.93 7.32 -8.75
CA TRP A 298 -2.65 7.35 -9.48
C TRP A 298 -2.72 8.15 -10.79
N THR A 299 -3.90 8.66 -11.16
CA THR A 299 -4.05 9.57 -12.31
C THR A 299 -3.74 11.03 -11.96
N ASP A 300 -3.73 11.38 -10.67
CA ASP A 300 -3.42 12.73 -10.22
C ASP A 300 -1.90 12.96 -10.16
N VAL A 301 -1.40 13.80 -11.06
CA VAL A 301 0.03 14.14 -11.19
C VAL A 301 0.57 14.81 -9.92
N GLY A 302 -0.26 15.56 -9.19
CA GLY A 302 0.15 16.28 -7.98
C GLY A 302 0.30 15.38 -6.76
N LEU A 303 -0.20 14.13 -6.83
CA LEU A 303 -0.29 13.24 -5.68
C LEU A 303 0.66 12.03 -5.73
N ASP A 304 1.51 11.90 -6.76
CA ASP A 304 2.43 10.75 -6.90
C ASP A 304 3.26 10.49 -5.64
N ILE A 305 3.88 11.55 -5.09
CA ILE A 305 4.69 11.50 -3.86
C ILE A 305 3.81 11.11 -2.67
N TRP A 306 2.67 11.78 -2.50
CA TRP A 306 1.80 11.61 -1.35
C TRP A 306 1.09 10.25 -1.33
N ASN A 307 0.76 9.71 -2.49
CA ASN A 307 0.23 8.37 -2.65
C ASN A 307 1.28 7.32 -2.31
N ALA A 308 2.53 7.50 -2.77
CA ALA A 308 3.64 6.62 -2.43
C ALA A 308 3.92 6.62 -0.92
N ILE A 309 3.96 7.79 -0.29
CA ILE A 309 4.13 7.93 1.16
C ILE A 309 2.98 7.29 1.93
N ALA A 310 1.72 7.44 1.48
CA ALA A 310 0.57 6.78 2.12
C ALA A 310 0.69 5.26 2.11
N VAL A 311 1.08 4.66 0.97
CA VAL A 311 1.36 3.20 0.89
C VAL A 311 2.50 2.81 1.82
N ALA A 312 3.59 3.59 1.85
CA ALA A 312 4.73 3.31 2.69
C ALA A 312 4.38 3.35 4.18
N ILE A 313 3.66 4.38 4.63
CA ILE A 313 3.14 4.50 6.00
C ILE A 313 2.31 3.26 6.36
N PHE A 314 1.40 2.86 5.47
CA PHE A 314 0.48 1.77 5.71
C PHE A 314 1.20 0.43 5.88
N ILE A 315 2.14 0.11 4.97
CA ILE A 315 2.93 -1.12 5.03
C ILE A 315 3.87 -1.13 6.24
N VAL A 316 4.54 -0.01 6.54
CA VAL A 316 5.40 0.08 7.72
C VAL A 316 4.60 -0.02 9.02
N SER A 317 3.37 0.50 9.05
CA SER A 317 2.48 0.31 10.21
C SER A 317 2.12 -1.16 10.41
N CYS A 318 1.86 -1.91 9.33
CA CYS A 318 1.68 -3.36 9.41
C CYS A 318 2.93 -4.06 9.96
N ARG A 319 4.13 -3.68 9.48
CA ARG A 319 5.41 -4.22 9.95
C ARG A 319 5.57 -4.01 11.45
N ASN A 320 5.38 -2.77 11.90
CA ASN A 320 5.57 -2.41 13.30
C ASN A 320 4.53 -3.07 14.20
N ASP A 321 3.27 -3.21 13.76
CA ASP A 321 2.25 -3.94 14.51
C ASP A 321 2.63 -5.41 14.77
N ILE A 322 3.24 -6.10 13.80
CA ILE A 322 3.76 -7.45 14.03
C ILE A 322 4.91 -7.42 15.03
N LEU A 323 5.90 -6.55 14.83
CA LEU A 323 7.10 -6.50 15.68
C LEU A 323 6.79 -6.10 17.12
N ASP A 324 5.83 -5.20 17.32
CA ASP A 324 5.36 -4.81 18.65
C ASP A 324 4.54 -5.93 19.31
N SER A 325 3.91 -6.79 18.50
CA SER A 325 3.11 -7.91 18.99
C SER A 325 3.89 -9.18 19.31
N ASP A 326 5.06 -9.33 18.70
CA ASP A 326 5.96 -10.45 18.89
C ASP A 326 7.10 -10.01 19.81
N GLU A 327 7.01 -10.37 21.09
CA GLU A 327 8.06 -10.09 22.08
C GLU A 327 9.44 -10.61 21.61
N GLY A 328 9.46 -11.67 20.79
CA GLY A 328 10.67 -12.26 20.22
C GLY A 328 11.35 -11.39 19.15
N ALA A 329 10.64 -10.45 18.52
CA ALA A 329 11.22 -9.55 17.53
C ALA A 329 11.99 -8.38 18.16
N ARG A 330 11.61 -7.95 19.38
CA ARG A 330 12.31 -6.88 20.11
C ARG A 330 13.69 -7.32 20.63
N LEU A 331 13.85 -8.61 20.93
CA LEU A 331 15.13 -9.16 21.43
C LEU A 331 16.23 -9.28 20.36
N LYS A 332 15.91 -9.09 19.08
CA LYS A 332 16.90 -8.98 18.00
C LYS A 332 17.41 -7.54 17.76
N LEU A 333 16.85 -6.55 18.45
CA LEU A 333 17.22 -5.13 18.35
C LEU A 333 18.18 -4.66 19.45
N VAL A 334 18.62 -5.56 20.35
CA VAL A 334 19.76 -5.25 21.22
C VAL A 334 21.00 -5.27 20.31
N PRO A 335 21.79 -4.18 20.23
CA PRO A 335 23.10 -4.27 19.63
C PRO A 335 23.83 -5.38 20.37
N GLN A 336 24.19 -6.45 19.67
CA GLN A 336 25.19 -7.36 20.18
C GLN A 336 26.42 -6.49 20.39
N ALA A 337 26.62 -6.02 21.63
CA ALA A 337 27.84 -5.37 22.00
C ALA A 337 28.95 -6.34 21.58
N ASP A 338 29.85 -5.87 20.74
CA ASP A 338 31.09 -6.56 20.42
C ASP A 338 31.92 -6.66 21.70
N ASP A 339 31.51 -7.56 22.60
CA ASP A 339 32.39 -8.22 23.53
C ASP A 339 32.95 -9.42 22.77
N ASP A 340 34.12 -9.24 22.17
CA ASP A 340 35.27 -10.12 22.39
C ASP A 340 36.49 -9.70 21.55
N ALA A 341 37.51 -9.23 22.29
CA ALA A 341 38.96 -9.48 22.16
C ALA A 341 39.73 -9.12 20.86
#